data_AF-D7MNR2-F1
#
_entry.id   AF-D7MNR2-F1
#
_cell.length_a   1.000
_cell.length_b   1.000
_cell.length_c   1.000
_cell.angle_alpha   90.00
_cell.angle_beta   90.00
_cell.angle_gamma   90.00
#
_symmetry.space_group_name_H-M   'P 1'
#
loop_
_entity.id
_entity.type
_entity.pdbx_description
1 polymer ?
#
loop_
_entity_poly.entity_id
_entity_poly.type
_entity_poly.pdbx_seq_one_letter_code
_entity_poly.pdbx_strand_id
1 'polypeptide(L)'
;MSRARVRAVTHQDLVPNPKTTDLSSKTGIFIAVLTIIFGLSCFVLCLYAEATRSQATWGSKTCVYNGSGKTPLLCGAIAFVGLAVAMVGLHMYLLIAVTTSPPLVLVEWDPDSVPAKRLTFQAAFFFVSTWVCFGVGEVLLLVALSVESGHLKNWSKPKPTCLVIRQGLFSAAGVFSLLTVFLATGLYLTALQAHRISKDLQNTHREILEASVLYASPPRSPTNRMATVAREGPATVRDESTSLEYLVSLKQIAHIV
;
A
#
# COMPACT_ATOMS: atom_id res chain seq x y z
N MET A 1 -25.91 -30.68 38.51
CA MET A 1 -24.56 -30.11 38.70
C MET A 1 -23.85 -30.07 37.36
N SER A 2 -23.70 -28.90 36.75
CA SER A 2 -22.97 -28.75 35.48
C SER A 2 -21.47 -28.68 35.75
N ARG A 3 -20.70 -29.54 35.08
CA ARG A 3 -19.25 -29.62 35.21
C ARG A 3 -18.65 -28.46 34.41
N ALA A 4 -18.20 -27.41 35.10
CA ALA A 4 -17.45 -26.32 34.47
C ALA A 4 -16.17 -26.90 33.86
N ARG A 5 -16.04 -26.83 32.53
CA ARG A 5 -14.87 -27.31 31.79
C ARG A 5 -13.78 -26.24 31.93
N VAL A 6 -12.82 -26.47 32.82
CA VAL A 6 -11.65 -25.58 32.96
C VAL A 6 -10.81 -25.70 31.68
N ARG A 7 -10.80 -24.65 30.88
CA ARG A 7 -9.95 -24.55 29.69
C ARG A 7 -8.54 -24.24 30.17
N ALA A 8 -7.58 -25.12 29.90
CA ALA A 8 -6.17 -24.83 30.11
C ALA A 8 -5.76 -23.68 29.17
N VAL A 9 -5.35 -22.56 29.74
CA VAL A 9 -4.78 -21.43 28.99
C VAL A 9 -3.40 -21.87 28.53
N THR A 10 -3.22 -22.02 27.22
CA THR A 10 -1.92 -22.38 26.64
C THR A 10 -1.10 -21.12 26.42
N HIS A 11 0.23 -21.24 26.32
CA HIS A 11 1.10 -20.09 26.07
C HIS A 11 0.72 -19.34 24.76
N GLN A 12 0.06 -20.03 23.82
CA GLN A 12 -0.53 -19.47 22.60
C GLN A 12 -1.71 -18.51 22.86
N ASP A 13 -2.50 -18.73 23.92
CA ASP A 13 -3.64 -17.89 24.28
C ASP A 13 -3.21 -16.56 24.95
N LEU A 14 -1.97 -16.50 25.44
CA LEU A 14 -1.38 -15.31 26.07
C LEU A 14 -0.58 -14.45 25.09
N VAL A 15 -0.29 -14.94 23.88
CA VAL A 15 0.41 -14.13 22.88
C VAL A 15 -0.53 -13.01 22.46
N PRO A 16 -0.16 -11.73 22.65
CA PRO A 16 -0.92 -10.64 22.08
C PRO A 16 -0.99 -10.88 20.57
N ASN A 17 -2.20 -11.06 20.04
CA ASN A 17 -2.42 -11.11 18.60
C ASN A 17 -2.86 -9.70 18.17
N PRO A 18 -1.91 -8.77 17.93
CA PRO A 18 -2.27 -7.47 17.40
C PRO A 18 -2.99 -7.70 16.07
N LYS A 19 -4.15 -7.08 15.88
CA LYS A 19 -4.84 -7.09 14.59
C LYS A 19 -3.92 -6.39 13.58
N THR A 20 -3.11 -7.16 12.86
CA THR A 20 -2.20 -6.65 11.85
C THR A 20 -3.00 -6.15 10.65
N THR A 21 -2.72 -4.93 10.19
CA THR A 21 -3.31 -4.42 8.95
C THR A 21 -2.43 -4.87 7.79
N ASP A 22 -2.83 -5.93 7.07
CA ASP A 22 -2.08 -6.46 5.93
C ASP A 22 -2.18 -5.49 4.73
N LEU A 23 -1.04 -5.02 4.22
CA LEU A 23 -0.99 -4.15 3.04
C LEU A 23 -1.59 -4.85 1.81
N SER A 24 -1.49 -6.18 1.72
CA SER A 24 -2.08 -7.00 0.66
C SER A 24 -3.57 -7.29 0.87
N SER A 25 -4.20 -6.71 1.89
CA SER A 25 -5.62 -6.91 2.15
C SER A 25 -6.50 -6.35 1.02
N LYS A 26 -7.71 -6.90 0.89
CA LYS A 26 -8.73 -6.37 -0.03
C LYS A 26 -9.00 -4.88 0.23
N THR A 27 -8.92 -4.45 1.49
CA THR A 27 -9.09 -3.05 1.89
C THR A 27 -7.98 -2.14 1.34
N GLY A 28 -6.71 -2.54 1.45
CA GLY A 28 -5.59 -1.76 0.90
C GLY A 28 -5.68 -1.59 -0.61
N ILE A 29 -5.99 -2.68 -1.32
CA ILE A 29 -6.18 -2.65 -2.78
C ILE A 29 -7.37 -1.75 -3.15
N PHE A 30 -8.48 -1.86 -2.42
CA PHE A 30 -9.65 -1.04 -2.63
C PHE A 30 -9.35 0.45 -2.43
N ILE A 31 -8.64 0.82 -1.36
CA ILE A 31 -8.24 2.21 -1.10
C ILE A 31 -7.31 2.74 -2.20
N ALA A 32 -6.35 1.95 -2.66
CA ALA A 32 -5.46 2.34 -3.76
C ALA A 32 -6.24 2.57 -5.06
N VAL A 33 -7.14 1.66 -5.45
CA VAL A 33 -7.99 1.81 -6.64
C VAL A 33 -8.91 3.02 -6.51
N LEU A 34 -9.52 3.22 -5.34
CA LEU A 34 -10.38 4.37 -5.07
C LEU A 34 -9.59 5.68 -5.23
N THR A 35 -8.35 5.74 -4.73
CA THR A 35 -7.46 6.90 -4.87
C THR A 35 -7.16 7.21 -6.34
N ILE A 36 -6.93 6.18 -7.16
CA ILE A 36 -6.74 6.33 -8.61
C ILE A 36 -7.98 6.93 -9.28
N ILE A 37 -9.16 6.42 -8.96
CA ILE A 37 -10.43 6.93 -9.50
C ILE A 37 -10.64 8.39 -9.11
N PHE A 38 -10.45 8.74 -7.83
CA PHE A 38 -10.54 10.13 -7.37
C PHE A 38 -9.54 11.03 -8.10
N GLY A 39 -8.29 10.59 -8.28
CA GLY A 39 -7.27 11.34 -9.04
C GLY A 39 -7.69 11.62 -10.48
N LEU A 40 -8.18 10.60 -11.18
CA LEU A 40 -8.67 10.73 -12.56
C LEU A 40 -9.89 11.65 -12.63
N SER A 41 -10.84 11.52 -11.71
CA SER A 41 -12.00 12.43 -11.63
C SER A 41 -11.56 13.87 -11.36
N CYS A 42 -10.61 14.10 -10.45
CA CYS A 42 -10.08 15.43 -10.15
C CYS A 42 -9.41 16.04 -11.39
N PHE A 43 -8.64 15.26 -12.15
CA PHE A 43 -8.04 15.72 -13.40
C PHE A 43 -9.09 16.14 -14.43
N VAL A 44 -10.13 15.32 -14.65
CA VAL A 44 -11.22 15.65 -15.57
C VAL A 44 -11.96 16.91 -15.12
N LEU A 45 -12.22 17.06 -13.82
CA LEU A 45 -12.82 18.26 -13.25
C LEU A 45 -11.94 19.50 -13.44
N CYS A 46 -10.61 19.36 -13.33
CA CYS A 46 -9.67 20.43 -13.63
C CYS A 46 -9.71 20.82 -15.12
N LEU A 47 -9.77 19.87 -16.04
CA LEU A 47 -9.94 20.15 -17.48
C LEU A 47 -11.27 20.84 -17.77
N TYR A 48 -12.34 20.40 -17.11
CA TYR A 48 -13.65 21.02 -17.26
C TYR A 48 -13.68 22.45 -16.67
N ALA A 49 -13.02 22.66 -15.53
CA ALA A 49 -12.82 23.99 -14.96
C ALA A 49 -11.99 24.89 -15.89
N GLU A 50 -10.94 24.37 -16.52
CA GLU A 50 -10.18 25.11 -17.53
C GLU A 50 -11.05 25.51 -18.72
N ALA A 51 -11.85 24.59 -19.24
CA ALA A 51 -12.72 24.83 -20.39
C ALA A 51 -13.84 25.85 -20.09
N THR A 52 -14.29 25.90 -18.83
CA THR A 52 -15.38 26.78 -18.37
C THR A 52 -14.88 28.03 -17.62
N ARG A 53 -13.56 28.28 -17.61
CA ARG A 53 -12.95 29.42 -16.92
C ARG A 53 -13.48 30.74 -17.43
N SER A 54 -13.54 31.72 -16.54
CA SER A 54 -14.02 33.05 -16.90
C SER A 54 -12.97 33.76 -17.76
N GLN A 55 -13.40 34.33 -18.88
CA GLN A 55 -12.55 35.14 -19.76
C GLN A 55 -13.00 36.60 -19.69
N ALA A 56 -12.08 37.54 -19.87
CA ALA A 56 -12.42 38.95 -19.98
C ALA A 56 -12.52 39.37 -21.44
N THR A 57 -13.60 40.06 -21.79
CA THR A 57 -13.77 40.76 -23.07
C THR A 57 -13.46 42.24 -22.86
N TRP A 58 -12.69 42.84 -23.77
CA TRP A 58 -12.25 44.22 -23.68
C TRP A 58 -13.08 45.12 -24.59
N GLY A 59 -13.68 46.18 -24.02
CA GLY A 59 -14.22 47.32 -24.75
C GLY A 59 -13.20 48.46 -24.85
N SER A 60 -13.63 49.66 -25.26
CA SER A 60 -12.70 50.78 -25.51
C SER A 60 -11.90 51.22 -24.28
N LYS A 61 -12.50 51.18 -23.07
CA LYS A 61 -11.87 51.59 -21.80
C LYS A 61 -12.22 50.71 -20.60
N THR A 62 -13.07 49.70 -20.80
CA THR A 62 -13.58 48.83 -19.73
C THR A 62 -13.58 47.39 -20.20
N CYS A 63 -13.40 46.47 -19.27
CA CYS A 63 -13.49 45.03 -19.50
C CYS A 63 -14.68 44.44 -18.74
N VAL A 64 -15.22 43.34 -19.26
CA VAL A 64 -16.33 42.59 -18.67
C VAL A 64 -15.99 41.11 -18.68
N TYR A 65 -16.38 40.36 -17.65
CA TYR A 65 -16.20 38.91 -17.65
C TYR A 65 -17.33 38.24 -18.43
N ASN A 66 -17.00 37.20 -19.20
CA ASN A 66 -17.97 36.42 -19.97
C ASN A 66 -18.67 35.32 -19.13
N GLY A 67 -18.21 35.11 -17.88
CA GLY A 67 -18.69 34.02 -17.04
C GLY A 67 -18.79 34.42 -15.56
N SER A 68 -19.66 33.72 -14.84
CA SER A 68 -19.90 33.94 -13.41
C SER A 68 -18.90 33.24 -12.48
N GLY A 69 -17.90 32.55 -13.03
CA GLY A 69 -16.95 31.71 -12.29
C GLY A 69 -17.56 30.52 -11.53
N LYS A 70 -18.88 30.39 -11.43
CA LYS A 70 -19.55 29.36 -10.60
C LYS A 70 -19.15 27.93 -10.97
N THR A 71 -19.18 27.61 -12.26
CA THR A 71 -18.84 26.28 -12.77
C THR A 71 -17.38 25.92 -12.52
N PRO A 72 -16.39 26.70 -12.98
CA PRO A 72 -14.99 26.38 -12.74
C PRO A 72 -14.64 26.39 -11.24
N LEU A 73 -15.27 27.28 -10.45
CA LEU A 73 -15.11 27.29 -9.00
C LEU A 73 -15.62 26.00 -8.36
N LEU A 74 -16.82 25.54 -8.70
CA LEU A 74 -17.39 24.31 -8.14
C LEU A 74 -16.55 23.09 -8.54
N CYS A 75 -16.19 22.97 -9.82
CA CYS A 75 -15.38 21.86 -10.31
C CYS A 75 -13.99 21.84 -9.67
N GLY A 76 -13.32 22.99 -9.60
CA GLY A 76 -12.02 23.11 -8.95
C GLY A 76 -12.10 22.83 -7.43
N ALA A 77 -13.16 23.26 -6.75
CA ALA A 77 -13.32 23.01 -5.31
C ALA A 77 -13.57 21.53 -5.02
N ILE A 78 -14.38 20.85 -5.84
CA ILE A 78 -14.57 19.40 -5.74
C ILE A 78 -13.25 18.67 -6.02
N ALA A 79 -12.48 19.10 -7.02
CA ALA A 79 -11.18 18.52 -7.33
C ALA A 79 -10.18 18.69 -6.17
N PHE A 80 -10.10 19.89 -5.59
CA PHE A 80 -9.25 20.22 -4.44
C PHE A 80 -9.58 19.33 -3.23
N VAL A 81 -10.84 19.33 -2.79
CA VAL A 81 -11.26 18.53 -1.63
C VAL A 81 -11.16 17.03 -1.91
N GLY A 82 -11.58 16.59 -3.09
CA GLY A 82 -11.56 15.18 -3.49
C GLY A 82 -10.15 14.61 -3.49
N LEU A 83 -9.18 15.36 -4.06
CA LEU A 83 -7.78 14.96 -4.06
C LEU A 83 -7.21 14.95 -2.63
N ALA A 84 -7.46 16.00 -1.84
CA ALA A 84 -6.96 16.07 -0.45
C ALA A 84 -7.46 14.89 0.39
N VAL A 85 -8.75 14.54 0.30
CA VAL A 85 -9.32 13.39 1.01
C VAL A 85 -8.69 12.07 0.55
N ALA A 86 -8.55 11.87 -0.76
CA ALA A 86 -7.92 10.66 -1.30
C ALA A 86 -6.46 10.53 -0.84
N MET A 87 -5.72 11.63 -0.86
CA MET A 87 -4.31 11.68 -0.48
C MET A 87 -4.08 11.42 0.99
N VAL A 88 -4.84 12.09 1.87
CA VAL A 88 -4.78 11.85 3.31
C VAL A 88 -5.23 10.43 3.63
N GLY A 89 -6.30 9.93 3.00
CA GLY A 89 -6.81 8.58 3.20
C GLY A 89 -5.78 7.49 2.87
N LEU A 90 -5.16 7.55 1.69
CA LEU A 90 -4.14 6.58 1.27
C LEU A 90 -2.89 6.63 2.17
N HIS A 91 -2.38 7.83 2.48
CA HIS A 91 -1.18 7.96 3.31
C HIS A 91 -1.44 7.58 4.77
N MET A 92 -2.63 7.87 5.30
CA MET A 92 -3.03 7.42 6.63
C MET A 92 -3.15 5.90 6.68
N TYR A 93 -3.74 5.27 5.66
CA TYR A 93 -3.77 3.81 5.55
C TYR A 93 -2.35 3.22 5.54
N LEU A 94 -1.45 3.77 4.72
CA LEU A 94 -0.05 3.33 4.67
C LEU A 94 0.64 3.48 6.03
N LEU A 95 0.43 4.60 6.72
CA LEU A 95 1.00 4.84 8.04
C LEU A 95 0.51 3.81 9.06
N ILE A 96 -0.80 3.53 9.10
CA ILE A 96 -1.38 2.50 9.97
C ILE A 96 -0.81 1.13 9.61
N ALA A 97 -0.76 0.79 8.33
CA ALA A 97 -0.30 -0.52 7.88
C ALA A 97 1.19 -0.76 8.23
N VAL A 98 2.03 0.26 8.09
CA VAL A 98 3.46 0.18 8.47
C VAL A 98 3.63 0.13 9.99
N THR A 99 2.92 0.95 10.75
CA THR A 99 3.06 1.01 12.23
C THR A 99 2.46 -0.20 12.95
N THR A 100 1.47 -0.87 12.36
CA THR A 100 0.86 -2.09 12.92
C THR A 100 1.52 -3.38 12.46
N SER A 101 2.49 -3.31 11.55
CA SER A 101 3.27 -4.47 11.11
C SER A 101 4.26 -4.90 12.22
N PRO A 102 4.44 -6.20 12.48
CA PRO A 102 5.34 -6.68 13.54
C PRO A 102 6.76 -6.14 13.38
N PRO A 103 7.39 -5.63 14.46
CA PRO A 103 8.71 -4.98 14.39
C PRO A 103 9.88 -5.93 14.09
N LEU A 104 9.65 -7.25 14.06
CA LEU A 104 10.73 -8.24 13.94
C LEU A 104 11.56 -8.09 12.64
N VAL A 105 10.98 -7.57 11.56
CA VAL A 105 11.67 -7.48 10.26
C VAL A 105 12.65 -6.30 10.18
N LEU A 106 12.50 -5.27 11.02
CA LEU A 106 13.46 -4.18 11.11
C LEU A 106 14.70 -4.53 11.96
N VAL A 107 14.64 -5.61 12.75
CA VAL A 107 15.74 -6.04 13.63
C VAL A 107 16.67 -7.05 12.93
N GLU A 108 16.17 -7.79 11.95
CA GLU A 108 16.96 -8.83 11.26
C GLU A 108 17.45 -8.42 9.87
N TRP A 109 16.89 -7.35 9.29
CA TRP A 109 17.38 -6.82 8.03
C TRP A 109 18.67 -6.03 8.27
N ASP A 110 19.81 -6.49 7.74
CA ASP A 110 21.05 -5.70 7.71
C ASP A 110 20.79 -4.39 6.94
N PRO A 111 20.72 -3.23 7.61
CA PRO A 111 20.34 -1.95 6.99
C PRO A 111 21.34 -1.52 5.91
N ASP A 112 22.56 -2.08 5.93
CA ASP A 112 23.61 -1.81 4.94
C ASP A 112 23.52 -2.72 3.70
N SER A 113 22.61 -3.69 3.68
CA SER A 113 22.39 -4.52 2.50
C SER A 113 21.83 -3.71 1.33
N VAL A 114 22.42 -3.91 0.15
CA VAL A 114 22.09 -3.21 -1.11
C VAL A 114 20.59 -3.22 -1.44
N PRO A 115 19.83 -4.32 -1.24
CA PRO A 115 18.40 -4.34 -1.53
C PRO A 115 17.55 -3.48 -0.57
N ALA A 116 17.87 -3.42 0.73
CA ALA A 116 17.16 -2.54 1.67
C ALA A 116 17.33 -1.08 1.29
N LYS A 117 18.59 -0.68 1.08
CA LYS A 117 18.94 0.71 0.79
C LYS A 117 18.23 1.20 -0.46
N ARG A 118 18.13 0.36 -1.50
CA ARG A 118 17.38 0.66 -2.72
C ARG A 118 15.89 0.84 -2.44
N LEU A 119 15.29 -0.05 -1.64
CA LEU A 119 13.85 -0.01 -1.34
C LEU A 119 13.47 1.21 -0.49
N THR A 120 14.29 1.53 0.52
CA THR A 120 14.12 2.72 1.37
C THR A 120 14.30 3.99 0.55
N PHE A 121 15.32 4.06 -0.32
CA PHE A 121 15.51 5.21 -1.20
C PHE A 121 14.34 5.38 -2.17
N GLN A 122 13.85 4.28 -2.76
CA GLN A 122 12.67 4.28 -3.64
C GLN A 122 11.42 4.77 -2.89
N ALA A 123 11.17 4.28 -1.68
CA ALA A 123 10.04 4.73 -0.86
C ALA A 123 10.17 6.22 -0.49
N ALA A 124 11.37 6.68 -0.10
CA ALA A 124 11.63 8.08 0.20
C ALA A 124 11.40 8.97 -1.03
N PHE A 125 11.89 8.55 -2.20
CA PHE A 125 11.67 9.26 -3.46
C PHE A 125 10.18 9.41 -3.78
N PHE A 126 9.41 8.32 -3.72
CA PHE A 126 7.98 8.38 -3.99
C PHE A 126 7.25 9.24 -2.95
N PHE A 127 7.56 9.10 -1.66
CA PHE A 127 6.94 9.89 -0.60
C PHE A 127 7.19 11.39 -0.81
N VAL A 128 8.45 11.81 -0.92
CA VAL A 128 8.79 13.24 -1.07
C VAL A 128 8.21 13.81 -2.36
N SER A 129 8.37 13.10 -3.49
CA SER A 129 7.85 13.57 -4.78
C SER A 129 6.32 13.70 -4.77
N THR A 130 5.63 12.76 -4.11
CA THR A 130 4.17 12.81 -3.95
C THR A 130 3.72 14.08 -3.24
N TRP A 131 4.31 14.41 -2.08
CA TRP A 131 3.94 15.59 -1.31
C TRP A 131 4.30 16.90 -2.01
N VAL A 132 5.42 16.93 -2.74
CA VAL A 132 5.81 18.09 -3.54
C VAL A 132 4.81 18.30 -4.69
N CYS A 133 4.49 17.25 -5.46
CA CYS A 133 3.51 17.34 -6.53
C CYS A 133 2.12 17.73 -6.01
N PHE A 134 1.70 17.16 -4.87
CA PHE A 134 0.45 17.49 -4.21
C PHE A 134 0.41 18.97 -3.84
N GLY A 135 1.42 19.45 -3.10
CA GLY A 135 1.49 20.83 -2.65
C GLY A 135 1.49 21.82 -3.81
N VAL A 136 2.26 21.57 -4.87
CA VAL A 136 2.27 22.42 -6.06
C VAL A 136 0.91 22.41 -6.75
N GLY A 137 0.30 21.25 -6.98
CA GLY A 137 -1.02 21.14 -7.61
C GLY A 137 -2.11 21.87 -6.83
N GLU A 138 -2.16 21.68 -5.52
CA GLU A 138 -3.12 22.32 -4.62
C GLU A 138 -2.95 23.84 -4.56
N VAL A 139 -1.70 24.35 -4.54
CA VAL A 139 -1.45 25.80 -4.60
C VAL A 139 -1.95 26.39 -5.92
N LEU A 140 -1.69 25.72 -7.05
CA LEU A 140 -2.20 26.16 -8.35
C LEU A 140 -3.73 26.17 -8.37
N LEU A 141 -4.39 25.15 -7.82
CA LEU A 141 -5.85 25.11 -7.67
C LEU A 141 -6.36 26.24 -6.78
N LEU A 142 -5.76 26.47 -5.62
CA LEU A 142 -6.15 27.54 -4.70
C LEU A 142 -6.03 28.92 -5.35
N VAL A 143 -4.97 29.18 -6.10
CA VAL A 143 -4.83 30.43 -6.88
C VAL A 143 -5.96 30.54 -7.89
N ALA A 144 -6.24 29.47 -8.64
CA ALA A 144 -7.30 29.49 -9.65
C ALA A 144 -8.69 29.72 -9.02
N LEU A 145 -8.99 29.03 -7.91
CA LEU A 145 -10.21 29.18 -7.13
C LEU A 145 -10.36 30.58 -6.55
N SER A 146 -9.27 31.15 -6.03
CA SER A 146 -9.25 32.51 -5.47
C SER A 146 -9.68 33.53 -6.54
N VAL A 147 -9.15 33.41 -7.75
CA VAL A 147 -9.53 34.31 -8.86
C VAL A 147 -10.96 34.07 -9.33
N GLU A 148 -11.37 32.82 -9.58
CA GLU A 148 -12.75 32.52 -10.02
C GLU A 148 -13.81 32.90 -8.98
N SER A 149 -13.48 32.84 -7.69
CA SER A 149 -14.40 33.27 -6.61
C SER A 149 -14.74 34.78 -6.71
N GLY A 150 -13.80 35.58 -7.21
CA GLY A 150 -14.00 37.00 -7.46
C GLY A 150 -15.03 37.30 -8.55
N HIS A 151 -15.37 36.32 -9.39
CA HIS A 151 -16.35 36.43 -10.47
C HIS A 151 -17.78 36.06 -10.02
N LEU A 152 -18.01 35.68 -8.76
CA LEU A 152 -19.35 35.26 -8.32
C LEU A 152 -20.38 36.37 -8.32
N LYS A 153 -19.96 37.63 -8.08
CA LYS A 153 -20.86 38.78 -7.93
C LYS A 153 -20.44 39.90 -8.86
N ASN A 154 -21.42 40.51 -9.55
CA ASN A 154 -21.22 41.64 -10.45
C ASN A 154 -20.20 41.37 -11.58
N TRP A 155 -20.05 40.13 -12.04
CA TRP A 155 -19.12 39.76 -13.11
C TRP A 155 -19.43 40.42 -14.45
N SER A 156 -20.71 40.66 -14.73
CA SER A 156 -21.17 41.36 -15.93
C SER A 156 -21.06 42.89 -15.86
N LYS A 157 -20.64 43.46 -14.71
CA LYS A 157 -20.44 44.90 -14.59
C LYS A 157 -19.11 45.31 -15.22
N PRO A 158 -19.07 46.34 -16.08
CA PRO A 158 -17.84 46.86 -16.65
C PRO A 158 -16.86 47.34 -15.57
N LYS A 159 -15.59 46.96 -15.70
CA LYS A 159 -14.50 47.34 -14.79
C LYS A 159 -13.36 48.01 -15.58
N PRO A 160 -12.59 48.91 -14.96
CA PRO A 160 -11.42 49.50 -15.59
C PRO A 160 -10.26 48.49 -15.75
N THR A 161 -10.21 47.48 -14.86
CA THR A 161 -9.19 46.43 -14.85
C THR A 161 -9.84 45.07 -14.57
N CYS A 162 -9.48 44.04 -15.35
CA CYS A 162 -9.93 42.66 -15.14
C CYS A 162 -8.71 41.79 -14.90
N LEU A 163 -8.72 41.08 -13.78
CA LEU A 163 -7.77 40.02 -13.50
C LEU A 163 -8.24 38.75 -14.21
N VAL A 164 -7.40 38.18 -15.08
CA VAL A 164 -7.70 36.93 -15.78
C VAL A 164 -6.60 35.92 -15.50
N ILE A 165 -7.01 34.69 -15.21
CA ILE A 165 -6.10 33.58 -15.00
C ILE A 165 -5.44 33.21 -16.33
N ARG A 166 -4.12 32.98 -16.32
CA ARG A 166 -3.42 32.50 -17.51
C ARG A 166 -3.97 31.12 -17.92
N GLN A 167 -4.12 30.90 -19.22
CA GLN A 167 -4.59 29.63 -19.76
C GLN A 167 -3.69 28.48 -19.29
N GLY A 168 -4.33 27.38 -18.91
CA GLY A 168 -3.69 26.15 -18.48
C GLY A 168 -3.39 26.08 -16.98
N LEU A 169 -3.81 27.05 -16.16
CA LEU A 169 -3.59 26.97 -14.71
C LEU A 169 -4.34 25.78 -14.09
N PHE A 170 -5.63 25.60 -14.43
CA PHE A 170 -6.39 24.45 -13.94
C PHE A 170 -5.87 23.14 -14.53
N SER A 171 -5.51 23.14 -15.82
CA SER A 171 -4.91 21.95 -16.45
C SER A 171 -3.59 21.54 -15.80
N ALA A 172 -2.71 22.50 -15.52
CA ALA A 172 -1.43 22.24 -14.85
C ALA A 172 -1.65 21.66 -13.45
N ALA A 173 -2.56 22.26 -12.67
CA ALA A 173 -3.02 21.73 -11.39
C ALA A 173 -3.47 20.26 -11.53
N GLY A 174 -4.36 19.96 -12.48
CA GLY A 174 -4.85 18.60 -12.72
C GLY A 174 -3.74 17.62 -13.09
N VAL A 175 -2.74 18.03 -13.87
CA VAL A 175 -1.57 17.19 -14.20
C VAL A 175 -0.76 16.87 -12.94
N PHE A 176 -0.52 17.86 -12.07
CA PHE A 176 0.12 17.63 -10.77
C PHE A 176 -0.73 16.71 -9.88
N SER A 177 -2.06 16.82 -9.90
CA SER A 177 -2.96 15.89 -9.21
C SER A 177 -2.81 14.46 -9.72
N LEU A 178 -2.75 14.24 -11.04
CA LEU A 178 -2.49 12.90 -11.60
C LEU A 178 -1.13 12.37 -11.18
N LEU A 179 -0.07 13.17 -11.34
CA LEU A 179 1.28 12.78 -10.93
C LEU A 179 1.31 12.36 -9.46
N THR A 180 0.66 13.14 -8.61
CA THR A 180 0.55 12.86 -7.17
C THR A 180 -0.03 11.47 -6.93
N VAL A 181 -1.13 11.12 -7.59
CA VAL A 181 -1.80 9.83 -7.41
C VAL A 181 -0.97 8.67 -7.97
N PHE A 182 -0.27 8.86 -9.10
CA PHE A 182 0.65 7.84 -9.61
C PHE A 182 1.85 7.62 -8.69
N LEU A 183 2.44 8.69 -8.16
CA LEU A 183 3.55 8.61 -7.20
C LEU A 183 3.11 7.95 -5.88
N ALA A 184 1.92 8.29 -5.39
CA ALA A 184 1.34 7.67 -4.20
C ALA A 184 1.04 6.18 -4.41
N THR A 185 0.59 5.80 -5.61
CA THR A 185 0.43 4.39 -5.99
C THR A 185 1.78 3.68 -6.05
N GLY A 186 2.82 4.33 -6.59
CA GLY A 186 4.20 3.83 -6.57
C GLY A 186 4.72 3.59 -5.15
N LEU A 187 4.41 4.50 -4.22
CA LEU A 187 4.70 4.32 -2.80
C LEU A 187 3.96 3.11 -2.22
N TYR A 188 2.65 2.98 -2.49
CA TYR A 188 1.85 1.84 -2.05
C TYR A 188 2.41 0.50 -2.55
N LEU A 189 2.77 0.42 -3.84
CA LEU A 189 3.38 -0.78 -4.41
C LEU A 189 4.75 -1.10 -3.81
N THR A 190 5.56 -0.06 -3.55
CA THR A 190 6.87 -0.21 -2.89
C THR A 190 6.69 -0.75 -1.46
N ALA A 191 5.73 -0.21 -0.71
CA ALA A 191 5.40 -0.69 0.64
C ALA A 191 4.86 -2.13 0.61
N LEU A 192 4.03 -2.47 -0.38
CA LEU A 192 3.53 -3.83 -0.58
C LEU A 192 4.66 -4.80 -0.91
N GLN A 193 5.62 -4.39 -1.75
CA GLN A 193 6.81 -5.19 -2.05
C GLN A 193 7.64 -5.42 -0.79
N ALA A 194 7.89 -4.38 0.01
CA ALA A 194 8.58 -4.51 1.30
C ALA A 194 7.86 -5.51 2.21
N HIS A 195 6.53 -5.39 2.31
CA HIS A 195 5.71 -6.27 3.13
C HIS A 195 5.74 -7.74 2.67
N ARG A 196 5.74 -7.99 1.35
CA ARG A 196 5.85 -9.36 0.81
C ARG A 196 7.20 -10.00 1.12
N ILE A 197 8.28 -9.27 0.88
CA ILE A 197 9.64 -9.75 1.17
C ILE A 197 9.80 -10.03 2.67
N SER A 198 9.30 -9.13 3.51
CA SER A 198 9.24 -9.29 4.96
C SER A 198 8.53 -10.58 5.38
N LYS A 199 7.40 -10.90 4.76
CA LYS A 199 6.61 -12.09 5.08
C LYS A 199 7.30 -13.38 4.64
N ASP A 200 7.95 -13.34 3.49
CA ASP A 200 8.74 -14.46 2.97
C ASP A 200 9.90 -14.81 3.92
N LEU A 201 10.68 -13.79 4.33
CA LEU A 201 11.76 -13.95 5.30
C LEU A 201 11.28 -14.54 6.64
N GLN A 202 10.14 -14.07 7.15
CA GLN A 202 9.55 -14.59 8.38
C GLN A 202 9.12 -16.06 8.27
N ASN A 203 8.65 -16.49 7.10
CA ASN A 203 8.30 -17.88 6.87
C ASN A 203 9.55 -18.76 6.82
N THR A 204 10.59 -18.34 6.08
CA THR A 204 11.86 -19.06 6.00
C THR A 204 12.54 -19.17 7.37
N HIS A 205 12.61 -18.09 8.14
CA HIS A 205 13.21 -18.11 9.48
C HIS A 205 12.45 -19.07 10.42
N ARG A 206 11.12 -19.14 10.31
CA ARG A 206 10.29 -20.07 11.07
C ARG A 206 10.55 -21.52 10.69
N GLU A 207 10.63 -21.82 9.39
CA GLU A 207 10.98 -23.16 8.89
C GLU A 207 12.36 -23.60 9.38
N ILE A 208 13.35 -22.69 9.35
CA ILE A 208 14.70 -22.93 9.87
C ILE A 208 14.66 -23.21 11.38
N LEU A 209 13.92 -22.41 12.15
CA LEU A 209 13.78 -22.62 13.60
C LEU A 209 13.12 -23.97 13.91
N GLU A 210 12.03 -24.32 13.22
CA GLU A 210 11.35 -25.61 13.38
C GLU A 210 12.26 -26.79 13.03
N ALA A 211 13.02 -26.69 11.93
CA ALA A 211 14.02 -27.68 11.56
C ALA A 211 15.13 -27.78 12.62
N SER A 212 15.64 -26.64 13.10
CA SER A 212 16.70 -26.61 14.11
C SER A 212 16.29 -27.26 15.42
N VAL A 213 15.03 -27.08 15.86
CA VAL A 213 14.49 -27.75 17.06
C VAL A 213 14.42 -29.27 16.86
N LEU A 214 14.05 -29.73 15.66
CA LEU A 214 14.02 -31.16 15.34
C LEU A 214 15.42 -31.79 15.32
N TYR A 215 16.42 -31.09 14.77
CA TYR A 215 17.80 -31.59 14.70
C TYR A 215 18.63 -31.37 15.97
N ALA A 216 18.29 -30.38 16.81
CA ALA A 216 18.95 -30.11 18.09
C ALA A 216 18.34 -30.87 19.28
N SER A 217 17.26 -31.62 19.05
CA SER A 217 16.69 -32.50 20.06
C SER A 217 17.68 -33.64 20.38
N PRO A 218 18.08 -33.86 21.65
CA PRO A 218 18.90 -35.02 22.01
C PRO A 218 18.19 -36.30 21.56
N PRO A 219 18.90 -37.36 21.13
CA PRO A 219 18.27 -38.62 20.77
C PRO A 219 17.35 -39.04 21.91
N ARG A 220 16.04 -39.13 21.62
CA ARG A 220 15.05 -39.57 22.60
C ARG A 220 15.46 -41.00 22.98
N SER A 221 15.99 -41.18 24.20
CA SER A 221 16.45 -42.49 24.64
C SER A 221 15.31 -43.49 24.42
N PRO A 222 15.55 -44.64 23.78
CA PRO A 222 14.50 -45.63 23.60
C PRO A 222 13.95 -45.92 24.99
N THR A 223 12.66 -45.64 25.18
CA THR A 223 11.96 -46.12 26.37
C THR A 223 11.89 -47.62 26.19
N ASN A 224 12.92 -48.31 26.68
CA ASN A 224 12.93 -49.75 26.85
C ASN A 224 11.85 -50.09 27.88
N ARG A 225 10.58 -50.10 27.44
CA ARG A 225 9.60 -50.97 28.06
C ARG A 225 10.09 -52.38 27.75
N MET A 226 10.76 -52.99 28.72
CA MET A 226 10.94 -54.43 28.75
C MET A 226 9.55 -55.06 28.77
N ALA A 227 9.03 -55.37 27.59
CA ALA A 227 8.00 -56.39 27.46
C ALA A 227 8.73 -57.73 27.49
N THR A 228 8.45 -58.55 28.49
CA THR A 228 8.89 -59.95 28.52
C THR A 228 8.26 -60.68 27.34
N VAL A 229 9.04 -60.88 26.28
CA VAL A 229 8.65 -61.72 25.13
C VAL A 229 8.84 -63.17 25.55
N ALA A 230 7.73 -63.92 25.56
CA ALA A 230 7.75 -65.37 25.70
C ALA A 230 8.39 -65.98 24.43
N ARG A 231 9.35 -66.87 24.69
CA ARG A 231 10.26 -67.51 23.74
C ARG A 231 9.52 -68.58 22.92
N GLU A 232 9.45 -68.44 21.60
CA GLU A 232 9.16 -69.57 20.68
C GLU A 232 9.76 -69.34 19.27
N GLY A 233 10.66 -70.24 18.87
CA GLY A 233 10.93 -70.67 17.48
C GLY A 233 11.75 -69.78 16.52
N PRO A 234 12.84 -70.29 15.87
CA PRO A 234 13.57 -69.55 14.86
C PRO A 234 12.89 -69.66 13.48
N ALA A 235 12.57 -68.52 12.85
CA ALA A 235 12.25 -68.45 11.44
C ALA A 235 13.45 -67.89 10.68
N THR A 236 13.83 -68.60 9.63
CA THR A 236 14.94 -68.31 8.72
C THR A 236 14.82 -66.95 8.04
N VAL A 237 15.91 -66.18 8.09
CA VAL A 237 16.14 -64.93 7.37
C VAL A 237 16.08 -65.18 5.86
N ARG A 238 15.27 -64.40 5.15
CA ARG A 238 15.41 -64.14 3.71
C ARG A 238 15.45 -62.62 3.51
N ASP A 239 16.66 -62.12 3.26
CA ASP A 239 16.90 -60.75 2.81
C ASP A 239 16.38 -60.60 1.37
N GLU A 240 15.51 -59.63 1.11
CA GLU A 240 15.28 -59.13 -0.24
C GLU A 240 14.91 -57.64 -0.21
N SER A 241 15.95 -56.82 -0.37
CA SER A 241 15.99 -55.53 -1.07
C SER A 241 14.70 -54.68 -1.12
N THR A 242 14.65 -53.62 -0.33
CA THR A 242 13.74 -52.48 -0.59
C THR A 242 14.41 -51.16 -0.22
N SER A 243 15.52 -50.84 -0.89
CA SER A 243 16.24 -49.57 -0.70
C SER A 243 16.74 -48.93 -2.00
N LEU A 244 16.24 -49.39 -3.16
CA LEU A 244 16.64 -48.86 -4.47
C LEU A 244 15.49 -48.30 -5.33
N GLU A 245 14.26 -48.23 -4.81
CA GLU A 245 13.11 -47.70 -5.58
C GLU A 245 12.75 -46.25 -5.21
N TYR A 246 13.18 -45.73 -4.06
CA TYR A 246 12.83 -44.37 -3.64
C TYR A 246 13.81 -43.29 -4.14
N LEU A 247 15.05 -43.67 -4.48
CA LEU A 247 16.06 -42.73 -4.98
C LEU A 247 15.91 -42.36 -6.46
N VAL A 248 15.11 -43.11 -7.23
CA VAL A 248 14.85 -42.80 -8.65
C VAL A 248 13.70 -41.79 -8.80
N SER A 249 12.75 -41.75 -7.87
CA SER A 249 11.59 -40.84 -7.97
C SER A 249 11.93 -39.38 -7.67
N LEU A 250 12.90 -39.11 -6.78
CA LEU A 250 13.31 -37.74 -6.43
C LEU A 250 14.14 -37.05 -7.53
N LYS A 251 14.76 -37.79 -8.45
CA LYS A 251 15.54 -37.20 -9.54
C LYS A 251 14.67 -36.77 -10.73
N GLN A 252 13.42 -37.23 -10.81
CA GLN A 252 12.53 -36.97 -11.94
C GLN A 252 11.61 -35.75 -11.74
N ILE A 253 11.51 -35.21 -10.53
CA ILE A 253 10.74 -33.98 -10.23
C ILE A 253 11.60 -32.71 -10.38
N ALA A 254 12.92 -32.82 -10.40
CA ALA A 254 13.83 -31.68 -10.54
C ALA A 254 14.03 -31.17 -11.99
N HIS A 255 13.28 -31.71 -12.97
CA HIS A 255 13.44 -31.35 -14.39
C HIS A 255 12.18 -30.82 -15.10
N ILE A 256 11.18 -30.36 -14.33
CA ILE A 256 10.04 -29.61 -14.88
C ILE A 256 9.89 -28.29 -14.10
N VAL A 257 10.85 -27.38 -14.31
CA VAL A 257 10.69 -25.92 -14.45
C VAL A 257 11.76 -25.46 -15.43
#